data_AF-A0AAP2ZVS6-F1
#
_entry.id   AF-A0AAP2ZVS6-F1
#
_cell.length_a   1.000
_cell.length_b   1.000
_cell.length_c   1.000
_cell.angle_alpha   90.00
_cell.angle_beta   90.00
_cell.angle_gamma   90.00
#
_symmetry.space_group_name_H-M   'P 1'
#
loop_
_entity.id
_entity.type
_entity.pdbx_description
1 polymer ?
#
loop_
_entity_poly.entity_id
_entity_poly.type
_entity_poly.pdbx_seq_one_letter_code
_entity_poly.pdbx_strand_id
1 'polypeptide(L)'
;MKNDWDNELQRQRISNRILNKIHAHSFEKYVSNIYSAEDFAGDISYSVRKNLDALANSPYHTDDSLANRSSICLLADFSGKKIMMLGDTNCETVIDWLNNKAISCLSVDAIKISHHGSKKNINKELIKRVKTKNYIICTDGKLHKHPDMEALARIVYYSTEQEVFFHFNHRHDYLDYDLLCSMPGKTVSFNFSGVIQI
;
A
#
# COMPACT_ATOMS: atom_id res chain seq x y z
N MET A 1 26.61 -2.40 -12.99
CA MET A 1 25.40 -1.58 -12.71
C MET A 1 25.71 -0.11 -12.52
N LYS A 2 26.38 0.35 -11.45
CA LYS A 2 26.64 1.80 -11.25
C LYS A 2 27.44 2.44 -12.41
N ASN A 3 28.50 1.78 -12.83
CA ASN A 3 29.35 2.27 -13.93
C ASN A 3 28.62 2.26 -15.29
N ASP A 4 27.68 1.34 -15.49
CA ASP A 4 26.91 1.26 -16.74
C ASP A 4 25.90 2.42 -16.82
N TRP A 5 25.30 2.77 -15.69
CA TRP A 5 24.42 3.94 -15.59
C TRP A 5 25.16 5.26 -15.74
N ASP A 6 26.34 5.40 -15.13
CA ASP A 6 27.16 6.60 -15.27
C ASP A 6 27.60 6.80 -16.74
N ASN A 7 27.94 5.71 -17.44
CA ASN A 7 28.28 5.74 -18.86
C ASN A 7 27.09 6.14 -19.74
N GLU A 8 25.89 5.63 -19.46
CA GLU A 8 24.68 5.97 -20.23
C GLU A 8 24.26 7.44 -19.99
N LEU A 9 24.32 7.92 -18.74
CA LEU A 9 24.03 9.32 -18.40
C LEU A 9 25.02 10.28 -19.06
N GLN A 10 26.30 9.92 -19.08
CA GLN A 10 27.34 10.70 -19.75
C GLN A 10 27.16 10.71 -21.28
N ARG A 11 26.76 9.57 -21.87
CA ARG A 11 26.42 9.44 -23.29
C ARG A 11 25.24 10.35 -23.68
N GLN A 12 24.23 10.47 -22.82
CA GLN A 12 23.08 11.37 -23.05
C GLN A 12 23.35 12.83 -22.63
N ARG A 13 24.58 13.16 -22.22
CA ARG A 13 25.00 14.49 -21.74
C ARG A 13 24.21 14.97 -20.51
N ILE A 14 23.70 14.04 -19.70
CA ILE A 14 22.98 14.33 -18.46
C ILE A 14 24.00 14.37 -17.32
N SER A 15 24.09 15.51 -16.64
CA SER A 15 25.01 15.68 -15.53
C SER A 15 24.44 15.10 -14.24
N ASN A 16 25.17 14.16 -13.61
CA ASN A 16 24.82 13.59 -12.30
C ASN A 16 24.71 14.64 -11.18
N ARG A 17 25.21 15.87 -11.39
CA ARG A 17 25.04 16.99 -10.46
C ARG A 17 23.60 17.51 -10.37
N ILE A 18 22.73 17.17 -11.33
CA ILE A 18 21.38 17.69 -11.45
C ILE A 18 20.35 16.75 -10.80
N LEU A 19 20.67 15.46 -10.66
CA LEU A 19 19.75 14.46 -10.11
C LEU A 19 19.62 14.60 -8.59
N ASN A 20 18.56 15.28 -8.17
CA ASN A 20 18.12 15.36 -6.78
C ASN A 20 16.76 14.65 -6.61
N LYS A 21 16.25 14.57 -5.38
CA LYS A 21 14.99 13.87 -5.04
C LYS A 21 13.80 14.33 -5.90
N ILE A 22 13.80 15.57 -6.38
CA ILE A 22 12.76 16.12 -7.26
C ILE A 22 12.77 15.46 -8.64
N HIS A 23 13.94 15.09 -9.16
CA HIS A 23 14.06 14.45 -10.47
C HIS A 23 13.62 12.99 -10.43
N ALA A 24 14.03 12.24 -9.39
CA ALA A 24 13.51 10.89 -9.16
C ALA A 24 11.99 10.90 -9.07
N HIS A 25 11.45 11.85 -8.31
CA HIS A 25 10.02 12.00 -8.15
C HIS A 25 9.29 12.44 -9.45
N SER A 26 9.92 13.32 -10.24
CA SER A 26 9.39 13.75 -11.54
C SER A 26 9.40 12.62 -12.56
N PHE A 27 10.44 11.77 -12.54
CA PHE A 27 10.54 10.58 -13.37
C PHE A 27 9.48 9.55 -12.98
N GLU A 28 9.32 9.25 -11.69
CA GLU A 28 8.24 8.38 -11.19
C GLU A 28 6.86 8.87 -11.62
N LYS A 29 6.60 10.18 -11.53
CA LYS A 29 5.34 10.78 -11.99
C LYS A 29 5.14 10.65 -13.50
N TYR A 30 6.20 10.86 -14.29
CA TYR A 30 6.18 10.69 -15.73
C TYR A 30 5.89 9.24 -16.14
N VAL A 31 6.59 8.29 -15.52
CA VAL A 31 6.41 6.85 -15.72
C VAL A 31 4.99 6.43 -15.30
N SER A 32 4.51 6.89 -14.14
CA SER A 32 3.14 6.66 -13.68
C SER A 32 2.10 7.19 -14.65
N ASN A 33 2.32 8.35 -15.27
CA ASN A 33 1.42 8.92 -16.26
C ASN A 33 1.41 8.13 -17.57
N ILE A 34 2.56 7.62 -18.02
CA ILE A 34 2.62 6.74 -19.20
C ILE A 34 1.78 5.49 -18.96
N TYR A 35 1.93 4.85 -17.80
CA TYR A 35 1.14 3.65 -17.46
C TYR A 35 -0.34 3.95 -17.19
N SER A 36 -0.68 5.15 -16.71
CA SER A 36 -2.08 5.54 -16.45
C SER A 36 -2.83 6.00 -17.71
N ALA A 37 -2.12 6.40 -18.77
CA ALA A 37 -2.73 6.85 -20.02
C ALA A 37 -3.41 5.71 -20.80
N GLU A 38 -3.03 4.45 -20.57
CA GLU A 38 -3.70 3.28 -21.15
C GLU A 38 -5.03 2.92 -20.45
N ASP A 39 -5.29 3.45 -19.24
CA ASP A 39 -6.49 3.14 -18.43
C ASP A 39 -7.65 4.16 -18.59
N PHE A 40 -7.48 5.24 -19.37
CA PHE A 40 -8.53 6.25 -19.58
C PHE A 40 -9.45 5.92 -20.78
N ALA A 41 -10.13 4.78 -20.69
CA ALA A 41 -11.38 4.53 -21.43
C ALA A 41 -12.52 4.35 -20.43
N GLY A 42 -12.85 5.41 -19.70
CA GLY A 42 -13.93 5.40 -18.70
C GLY A 42 -15.20 6.05 -19.23
N ASP A 43 -16.26 5.24 -19.37
CA ASP A 43 -17.62 5.68 -19.71
C ASP A 43 -18.16 6.69 -18.67
N ILE A 44 -18.69 7.82 -19.15
CA ILE A 44 -19.25 8.90 -18.33
C ILE A 44 -20.70 8.57 -18.02
N SER A 45 -20.95 7.79 -16.98
CA SER A 45 -22.15 7.81 -16.12
C SER A 45 -22.31 6.47 -15.42
N TYR A 46 -21.83 6.38 -14.19
CA TYR A 46 -22.46 5.44 -13.26
C TYR A 46 -22.27 5.97 -11.84
N SER A 47 -23.37 6.45 -11.26
CA SER A 47 -23.51 6.61 -9.82
C SER A 47 -23.48 5.21 -9.18
N VAL A 48 -22.31 4.57 -9.14
CA VAL A 48 -22.14 3.35 -8.35
C VAL A 48 -22.27 3.86 -6.93
N ARG A 49 -23.31 3.44 -6.21
CA ARG A 49 -23.25 3.50 -4.75
C ARG A 49 -22.05 2.63 -4.37
N LYS A 50 -20.91 3.26 -4.12
CA LYS A 50 -19.69 2.61 -3.66
C LYS A 50 -20.01 2.02 -2.28
N ASN A 51 -20.53 0.80 -2.25
CA ASN A 51 -20.62 0.06 -1.00
C ASN A 51 -19.25 -0.58 -0.73
N LEU A 52 -18.97 -0.86 0.55
CA LEU A 52 -17.66 -1.36 0.98
C LEU A 52 -17.31 -2.69 0.30
N ASP A 53 -18.31 -3.54 0.06
CA ASP A 53 -18.18 -4.81 -0.64
C ASP A 53 -17.65 -4.64 -2.08
N ALA A 54 -18.21 -3.71 -2.85
CA ALA A 54 -17.76 -3.43 -4.22
C ALA A 54 -16.33 -2.86 -4.26
N LEU A 55 -15.96 -2.03 -3.28
CA LEU A 55 -14.60 -1.51 -3.16
C LEU A 55 -13.61 -2.62 -2.80
N ALA A 56 -13.96 -3.48 -1.84
CA ALA A 56 -13.12 -4.59 -1.40
C ALA A 56 -12.89 -5.61 -2.54
N ASN A 57 -13.95 -5.93 -3.28
CA ASN A 57 -13.90 -6.89 -4.39
C ASN A 57 -13.53 -6.25 -5.75
N SER A 58 -13.16 -4.96 -5.77
CA SER A 58 -12.72 -4.30 -7.00
C SER A 58 -11.49 -5.00 -7.60
N PRO A 59 -11.32 -4.96 -8.94
CA PRO A 59 -10.17 -5.56 -9.62
C PRO A 59 -8.84 -5.18 -8.97
N TYR A 60 -8.00 -6.19 -8.73
CA TYR A 60 -6.64 -6.02 -8.24
C TYR A 60 -5.68 -6.11 -9.42
N HIS A 61 -4.91 -5.04 -9.61
CA HIS A 61 -3.80 -4.98 -10.55
C HIS A 61 -2.55 -4.73 -9.74
N THR A 62 -1.59 -5.67 -9.79
CA THR A 62 -0.37 -5.57 -9.01
C THR A 62 0.51 -4.41 -9.48
N ASP A 63 1.35 -3.91 -8.59
CA ASP A 63 2.37 -2.93 -8.91
C ASP A 63 3.62 -3.63 -9.46
N ASP A 64 3.79 -3.55 -10.78
CA ASP A 64 4.91 -4.17 -11.50
C ASP A 64 6.17 -3.30 -11.55
N SER A 65 6.18 -2.14 -10.89
CA SER A 65 7.36 -1.27 -10.81
C SER A 65 8.55 -2.01 -10.20
N LEU A 66 9.65 -2.12 -10.95
CA LEU A 66 10.89 -2.75 -10.47
C LEU A 66 11.43 -2.08 -9.21
N ALA A 67 11.31 -0.75 -9.11
CA ALA A 67 11.76 0.00 -7.94
C ALA A 67 10.97 -0.44 -6.69
N ASN A 68 9.64 -0.49 -6.79
CA ASN A 68 8.77 -0.86 -5.68
C ASN A 68 8.93 -2.33 -5.30
N ARG A 69 9.00 -3.22 -6.29
CA ARG A 69 9.26 -4.66 -6.08
C ARG A 69 10.60 -4.96 -5.42
N SER A 70 11.59 -4.09 -5.59
CA SER A 70 12.91 -4.21 -4.94
C SER A 70 12.94 -3.67 -3.50
N SER A 71 11.82 -3.19 -2.97
CA SER A 71 11.72 -2.72 -1.60
C SER A 71 12.06 -3.81 -0.59
N ILE A 72 12.59 -3.40 0.55
CA ILE A 72 12.89 -4.29 1.68
C ILE A 72 11.67 -4.33 2.61
N CYS A 73 11.13 -5.52 2.83
CA CYS A 73 10.22 -5.78 3.93
C CYS A 73 11.00 -6.17 5.19
N LEU A 74 10.56 -5.67 6.35
CA LEU A 74 11.14 -5.97 7.66
C LEU A 74 10.12 -6.66 8.55
N LEU A 75 10.49 -7.79 9.16
CA LEU A 75 9.77 -8.39 10.28
C LEU A 75 10.66 -8.27 11.52
N ALA A 76 10.26 -7.39 12.45
CA ALA A 76 10.96 -7.18 13.71
C ALA A 76 10.25 -7.98 14.82
N ASP A 77 11.00 -8.78 15.55
CA ASP A 77 10.52 -9.53 16.73
C ASP A 77 11.37 -9.13 17.94
N PHE A 78 10.73 -8.55 18.95
CA PHE A 78 11.39 -8.13 20.18
C PHE A 78 10.46 -8.23 21.37
N SER A 79 10.92 -8.83 22.47
CA SER A 79 10.15 -9.00 23.71
C SER A 79 8.74 -9.57 23.50
N GLY A 80 8.60 -10.53 22.57
CA GLY A 80 7.31 -11.16 22.26
C GLY A 80 6.36 -10.32 21.41
N LYS A 81 6.83 -9.18 20.88
CA LYS A 81 6.10 -8.30 19.97
C LYS A 81 6.65 -8.40 18.56
N LYS A 82 5.75 -8.54 17.58
CA LYS A 82 6.08 -8.67 16.15
C LYS A 82 5.49 -7.53 15.35
N ILE A 83 6.34 -6.78 14.65
CA ILE A 83 5.91 -5.71 13.74
C ILE A 83 6.43 -6.03 12.34
N MET A 84 5.54 -5.96 11.35
CA MET A 84 5.89 -6.13 9.95
C MET A 84 5.80 -4.79 9.22
N MET A 85 6.83 -4.43 8.46
CA MET A 85 6.86 -3.21 7.65
C MET A 85 7.10 -3.59 6.20
N LEU A 86 6.15 -3.30 5.32
CA LEU A 86 6.16 -3.82 3.95
C LEU A 86 6.95 -2.97 2.94
N GLY A 87 7.53 -1.84 3.35
CA GLY A 87 8.15 -0.91 2.41
C GLY A 87 7.13 -0.45 1.36
N ASP A 88 7.50 -0.52 0.08
CA ASP A 88 6.62 -0.30 -1.08
C ASP A 88 6.49 -1.58 -1.95
N THR A 89 6.80 -2.74 -1.38
CA THR A 89 6.75 -4.05 -2.07
C THR A 89 5.33 -4.44 -2.47
N ASN A 90 5.15 -5.16 -3.58
CA ASN A 90 3.87 -5.74 -3.96
C ASN A 90 3.45 -6.93 -3.05
N CYS A 91 2.18 -7.30 -3.05
CA CYS A 91 1.66 -8.39 -2.21
C CYS A 91 2.35 -9.73 -2.52
N GLU A 92 2.62 -9.97 -3.79
CA GLU A 92 3.13 -11.23 -4.32
C GLU A 92 4.48 -11.59 -3.70
N THR A 93 5.39 -10.61 -3.56
CA THR A 93 6.70 -10.85 -2.94
C THR A 93 6.59 -11.33 -1.49
N VAL A 94 5.63 -10.78 -0.73
CA VAL A 94 5.39 -11.19 0.67
C VAL A 94 4.76 -12.58 0.73
N ILE A 95 3.78 -12.84 -0.14
CA ILE A 95 3.09 -14.12 -0.27
C ILE A 95 4.07 -15.23 -0.65
N ASP A 96 4.95 -14.96 -1.62
CA ASP A 96 6.01 -15.88 -2.05
C ASP A 96 6.99 -16.17 -0.94
N TRP A 97 7.39 -15.16 -0.16
CA TRP A 97 8.22 -15.37 1.02
C TRP A 97 7.53 -16.27 2.05
N LEU A 98 6.24 -16.05 2.34
CA LEU A 98 5.46 -16.92 3.23
C LEU A 98 5.39 -18.37 2.70
N ASN A 99 5.18 -18.54 1.38
CA ASN A 99 5.15 -19.85 0.72
C ASN A 99 6.49 -20.58 0.83
N ASN A 100 7.59 -19.89 0.52
CA ASN A 100 8.95 -20.44 0.60
C ASN A 100 9.34 -20.84 2.02
N LYS A 101 8.72 -20.21 3.03
CA LYS A 101 8.90 -20.56 4.45
C LYS A 101 7.86 -21.56 4.97
N ALA A 102 6.96 -22.05 4.12
CA ALA A 102 5.82 -22.89 4.49
C ALA A 102 4.95 -22.30 5.62
N ILE A 103 4.88 -20.96 5.70
CA ILE A 103 4.07 -20.24 6.68
C ILE A 103 2.68 -20.06 6.08
N SER A 104 1.70 -20.83 6.57
CA SER A 104 0.30 -20.68 6.14
C SER A 104 -0.28 -19.33 6.57
N CYS A 105 0.00 -18.93 7.81
CA CYS A 105 -0.47 -17.72 8.42
C CYS A 105 0.59 -17.13 9.38
N LEU A 106 0.80 -15.82 9.31
CA LEU A 106 1.69 -15.06 10.17
C LEU A 106 0.89 -14.10 11.03
N SER A 107 0.93 -14.25 12.35
CA SER A 107 0.33 -13.27 13.27
C SER A 107 1.37 -12.23 13.68
N VAL A 108 1.00 -10.96 13.60
CA VAL A 108 1.83 -9.81 14.01
C VAL A 108 1.01 -8.82 14.82
N ASP A 109 1.66 -8.11 15.74
CA ASP A 109 1.03 -7.09 16.55
C ASP A 109 0.65 -5.85 15.72
N ALA A 110 1.43 -5.51 14.68
CA ALA A 110 1.06 -4.47 13.72
C ALA A 110 1.72 -4.67 12.34
N ILE A 111 1.10 -4.10 11.32
CA ILE A 111 1.64 -4.03 9.96
C ILE A 111 1.68 -2.58 9.44
N LYS A 112 2.84 -2.10 8.98
CA LYS A 112 2.92 -0.92 8.11
C LYS A 112 2.69 -1.35 6.68
N ILE A 113 1.55 -0.95 6.14
CA ILE A 113 1.12 -1.39 4.82
C ILE A 113 2.02 -0.81 3.73
N SER A 114 2.03 -1.50 2.59
CA SER A 114 2.90 -1.16 1.47
C SER A 114 2.42 0.09 0.74
N HIS A 115 3.38 0.85 0.19
CA HIS A 115 3.15 1.88 -0.82
C HIS A 115 2.02 2.83 -0.40
N HIS A 116 2.13 3.36 0.83
CA HIS A 116 1.19 4.34 1.38
C HIS A 116 -0.29 3.89 1.43
N GLY A 117 -0.59 2.61 1.22
CA GLY A 117 -1.94 2.10 1.07
C GLY A 117 -2.51 2.21 -0.34
N SER A 118 -1.66 2.06 -1.36
CA SER A 118 -2.09 1.84 -2.73
C SER A 118 -2.92 0.56 -2.85
N LYS A 119 -4.02 0.64 -3.62
CA LYS A 119 -4.84 -0.53 -4.00
C LYS A 119 -4.08 -1.53 -4.87
N LYS A 120 -2.94 -1.15 -5.45
CA LYS A 120 -2.09 -2.06 -6.23
C LYS A 120 -1.20 -2.93 -5.35
N ASN A 121 -1.11 -2.64 -4.05
CA ASN A 121 -0.20 -3.33 -3.13
C ASN A 121 -0.91 -4.01 -1.95
N ILE A 122 -2.24 -4.08 -1.97
CA ILE A 122 -3.06 -4.76 -0.96
C ILE A 122 -4.11 -5.64 -1.63
N ASN A 123 -3.98 -6.96 -1.46
CA ASN A 123 -4.87 -7.98 -2.00
C ASN A 123 -5.48 -8.85 -0.89
N LYS A 124 -6.51 -9.64 -1.26
CA LYS A 124 -7.23 -10.53 -0.34
C LYS A 124 -6.34 -11.55 0.36
N GLU A 125 -5.38 -12.13 -0.36
CA GLU A 125 -4.55 -13.22 0.17
C GLU A 125 -3.60 -12.70 1.25
N LEU A 126 -2.94 -11.56 1.01
CA LEU A 126 -2.05 -10.93 1.99
C LEU A 126 -2.79 -10.68 3.31
N ILE A 127 -3.98 -10.08 3.25
CA ILE A 127 -4.78 -9.75 4.45
C ILE A 127 -5.25 -11.00 5.19
N LYS A 128 -5.55 -12.10 4.49
CA LYS A 128 -5.93 -13.36 5.14
C LYS A 128 -4.74 -14.10 5.77
N ARG A 129 -3.55 -13.93 5.22
CA ARG A 129 -2.34 -14.65 5.67
C ARG A 129 -1.54 -13.89 6.71
N VAL A 130 -1.54 -12.56 6.70
CA VAL A 130 -0.89 -11.75 7.73
C VAL A 130 -1.94 -11.18 8.67
N LYS A 131 -2.13 -11.85 9.81
CA LYS A 131 -3.16 -11.53 10.79
C LYS A 131 -2.69 -10.42 11.73
N THR A 132 -3.45 -9.35 11.76
CA THR A 132 -3.29 -8.28 12.73
C THR A 132 -4.57 -7.46 12.84
N LYS A 133 -4.71 -6.78 13.97
CA LYS A 133 -5.73 -5.75 14.19
C LYS A 133 -5.20 -4.36 13.84
N ASN A 134 -3.89 -4.14 13.85
CA ASN A 134 -3.29 -2.81 13.76
C ASN A 134 -2.61 -2.59 12.40
N TYR A 135 -3.15 -1.64 11.62
CA TYR A 135 -2.68 -1.29 10.29
C TYR A 135 -2.16 0.15 10.29
N ILE A 136 -0.89 0.33 9.91
CA ILE A 136 -0.20 1.62 9.93
C ILE A 136 -0.15 2.18 8.50
N ILE A 137 -0.66 3.40 8.35
CA ILE A 137 -0.77 4.14 7.11
C ILE A 137 0.09 5.40 7.22
N CYS A 138 1.12 5.52 6.38
CA CYS A 138 2.06 6.64 6.43
C CYS A 138 2.01 7.42 5.12
N THR A 139 1.22 8.49 5.04
CA THR A 139 1.10 9.35 3.84
C THR A 139 0.34 10.63 4.20
N ASP A 140 0.56 11.72 3.45
CA ASP A 140 -0.26 12.93 3.53
C ASP A 140 -1.25 13.05 2.35
N GLY A 141 -1.22 12.08 1.42
CA GLY A 141 -2.12 11.97 0.28
C GLY A 141 -1.94 13.04 -0.80
N LYS A 142 -1.00 14.00 -0.67
CA LYS A 142 -0.94 15.15 -1.58
C LYS A 142 -0.57 14.78 -3.01
N LEU A 143 0.23 13.74 -3.16
CA LEU A 143 0.86 13.39 -4.42
C LEU A 143 0.03 12.39 -5.24
N HIS A 144 -0.33 11.27 -4.60
CA HIS A 144 -1.03 10.15 -5.25
C HIS A 144 -2.44 9.92 -4.71
N LYS A 145 -2.91 10.73 -3.75
CA LYS A 145 -4.16 10.52 -3.01
C LYS A 145 -4.25 9.17 -2.30
N HIS A 146 -3.10 8.61 -1.92
CA HIS A 146 -3.04 7.43 -1.07
C HIS A 146 -3.24 7.79 0.42
N PRO A 147 -3.91 6.92 1.19
CA PRO A 147 -4.32 5.56 0.80
C PRO A 147 -5.57 5.55 -0.09
N ASP A 148 -5.74 4.48 -0.85
CA ASP A 148 -6.93 4.26 -1.65
C ASP A 148 -8.07 3.67 -0.82
N MET A 149 -9.30 4.08 -1.10
CA MET A 149 -10.49 3.52 -0.44
C MET A 149 -10.60 2.01 -0.66
N GLU A 150 -10.22 1.51 -1.83
CA GLU A 150 -10.20 0.09 -2.15
C GLU A 150 -9.22 -0.69 -1.27
N ALA A 151 -8.05 -0.12 -0.95
CA ALA A 151 -7.08 -0.77 -0.07
C ALA A 151 -7.61 -0.90 1.36
N LEU A 152 -8.19 0.18 1.89
CA LEU A 152 -8.80 0.18 3.23
C LEU A 152 -10.02 -0.73 3.30
N ALA A 153 -10.88 -0.73 2.27
CA ALA A 153 -12.03 -1.62 2.17
C ALA A 153 -11.60 -3.10 2.14
N ARG A 154 -10.56 -3.46 1.39
CA ARG A 154 -9.99 -4.83 1.39
C ARG A 154 -9.52 -5.26 2.78
N ILE A 155 -8.86 -4.37 3.52
CA ILE A 155 -8.41 -4.64 4.89
C ILE A 155 -9.62 -4.93 5.78
N VAL A 156 -10.61 -4.02 5.82
CA VAL A 156 -11.80 -4.19 6.67
C VAL A 156 -12.57 -5.46 6.30
N TYR A 157 -12.77 -5.70 5.00
CA TYR A 157 -13.62 -6.79 4.52
C TYR A 157 -12.96 -8.16 4.65
N TYR A 158 -11.67 -8.29 4.32
CA TYR A 158 -10.99 -9.59 4.30
C TYR A 158 -10.22 -9.92 5.59
N SER A 159 -10.00 -8.95 6.49
CA SER A 159 -9.38 -9.22 7.79
C SER A 159 -10.17 -10.31 8.52
N THR A 160 -9.46 -11.26 9.14
CA THR A 160 -10.10 -12.27 9.98
C THR A 160 -10.43 -11.75 11.38
N GLU A 161 -9.86 -10.62 11.77
CA GLU A 161 -10.08 -10.00 13.07
C GLU A 161 -11.39 -9.21 13.11
N GLN A 162 -12.16 -9.31 14.20
CA GLN A 162 -13.38 -8.51 14.37
C GLN A 162 -13.07 -7.02 14.50
N GLU A 163 -11.91 -6.69 15.08
CA GLU A 163 -11.45 -5.32 15.28
C GLU A 163 -10.38 -4.96 14.23
N VAL A 164 -10.51 -3.78 13.64
CA VAL A 164 -9.55 -3.21 12.70
C VAL A 164 -9.23 -1.79 13.12
N PHE A 165 -7.99 -1.56 13.52
CA PHE A 165 -7.44 -0.28 13.91
C PHE A 165 -6.53 0.24 12.83
N PHE A 166 -6.86 1.41 12.27
CA PHE A 166 -5.99 2.13 11.36
C PHE A 166 -5.27 3.26 12.10
N HIS A 167 -3.94 3.25 12.00
CA HIS A 167 -3.06 4.28 12.54
C HIS A 167 -2.53 5.12 11.39
N PHE A 168 -3.03 6.35 11.29
CA PHE A 168 -2.61 7.32 10.31
C PHE A 168 -1.66 8.34 10.93
N ASN A 169 -0.73 8.84 10.13
CA ASN A 169 0.03 10.05 10.46
C ASN A 169 -0.69 11.35 10.05
N HIS A 170 -1.71 11.28 9.18
CA HIS A 170 -2.56 12.40 8.79
C HIS A 170 -4.01 11.97 8.59
N ARG A 171 -4.95 12.88 8.84
CA ARG A 171 -6.33 12.68 8.40
C ARG A 171 -6.44 12.99 6.91
N HIS A 172 -7.25 12.21 6.18
CA HIS A 172 -7.46 12.37 4.74
C HIS A 172 -8.93 12.66 4.46
N ASP A 173 -9.24 13.88 4.04
CA ASP A 173 -10.63 14.33 3.88
C ASP A 173 -11.36 13.71 2.68
N TYR A 174 -10.62 13.06 1.77
CA TYR A 174 -11.19 12.34 0.62
C TYR A 174 -11.58 10.89 0.94
N LEU A 175 -11.32 10.40 2.16
CA LEU A 175 -11.73 9.07 2.60
C LEU A 175 -13.11 9.12 3.25
N ASP A 176 -13.90 8.10 2.97
CA ASP A 176 -15.20 7.87 3.60
C ASP A 176 -15.03 6.93 4.80
N TYR A 177 -14.73 7.51 5.97
CA TYR A 177 -14.52 6.76 7.21
C TYR A 177 -15.80 6.08 7.70
N ASP A 178 -16.97 6.67 7.46
CA ASP A 178 -18.26 6.12 7.87
C ASP A 178 -18.59 4.86 7.05
N LEU A 179 -18.27 4.86 5.76
CA LEU A 179 -18.37 3.67 4.92
C LEU A 179 -17.48 2.53 5.42
N LEU A 180 -16.26 2.82 5.89
CA LEU A 180 -15.38 1.80 6.49
C LEU A 180 -15.98 1.21 7.77
N CYS A 181 -16.64 2.03 8.58
CA CYS A 181 -17.36 1.61 9.78
C CYS A 181 -18.67 0.88 9.50
N SER A 182 -19.19 0.90 8.26
CA SER A 182 -20.49 0.33 7.93
C SER A 182 -20.48 -1.20 7.79
N MET A 183 -19.32 -1.87 7.89
CA MET A 183 -19.19 -3.32 7.70
C MET A 183 -19.79 -4.08 8.90
N PRO A 184 -20.83 -4.92 8.69
CA PRO A 184 -21.46 -5.67 9.77
C PRO A 184 -20.48 -6.63 10.47
N GLY A 185 -20.53 -6.67 11.80
CA GLY A 185 -19.68 -7.57 12.60
C GLY A 185 -18.20 -7.15 12.66
N LYS A 186 -17.86 -5.96 12.18
CA LYS A 186 -16.54 -5.35 12.33
C LYS A 186 -16.63 -4.11 13.21
N THR A 187 -15.63 -3.93 14.06
CA THR A 187 -15.39 -2.67 14.75
C THR A 187 -14.17 -2.03 14.10
N VAL A 188 -14.38 -0.91 13.41
CA VAL A 188 -13.31 -0.15 12.77
C VAL A 188 -13.02 1.10 13.59
N SER A 189 -11.76 1.38 13.81
CA SER A 189 -11.30 2.52 14.61
C SER A 189 -10.10 3.19 13.98
N PHE A 190 -9.98 4.49 14.22
CA PHE A 190 -8.99 5.33 13.57
C PHE A 190 -8.21 6.13 14.61
N ASN A 191 -6.90 6.17 14.45
CA ASN A 191 -6.00 6.99 15.24
C ASN A 191 -5.19 7.88 14.29
N PHE A 192 -5.26 9.20 14.49
CA PHE A 192 -4.58 10.20 13.67
C PHE A 192 -3.41 10.90 14.40
N SER A 193 -3.10 10.48 15.62
CA SER A 193 -2.06 11.10 16.45
C SER A 193 -0.63 10.72 16.03
N GLY A 194 -0.47 9.72 15.15
CA GLY A 194 0.82 9.14 14.81
C GLY A 194 1.48 8.31 15.93
N VAL A 195 0.87 8.22 17.12
CA VAL A 195 1.34 7.40 18.24
C VAL A 195 0.59 6.08 18.26
N ILE A 196 1.32 4.97 18.36
CA ILE A 196 0.74 3.62 18.38
C ILE A 196 1.09 2.97 19.72
N GLN A 197 0.08 2.47 20.43
CA GLN A 197 0.26 1.65 21.63
C GLN A 197 -0.06 0.21 21.26
N ILE A 198 0.96 -0.65 21.23
CA ILE A 198 0.89 -2.06 20.80
C ILE A 198 1.51 -2.96 21.85
#